data_AF-A0A5J4SCX1-F1
#
_entry.id   AF-A0A5J4SCX1-F1
#
_cell.length_a   1.000
_cell.length_b   1.000
_cell.length_c   1.000
_cell.angle_alpha   90.00
_cell.angle_beta   90.00
_cell.angle_gamma   90.00
#
_symmetry.space_group_name_H-M   'P 1'
#
loop_
_entity.id
_entity.type
_entity.pdbx_description
1 polymer ?
#
loop_
_entity_poly.entity_id
_entity_poly.type
_entity_poly.pdbx_seq_one_letter_code
_entity_poly.pdbx_strand_id
1 'polypeptide(L)'
;MEVSLLSIFSGLYGITNESIRAEGMRNIRQFNKLTANAEKNYGQAASSGERKPNPWILTKILKYHNKDYYEQTIKPLLKKNYDAKKKEKQILINQTLIPNKIDLTDDFTLLHIKKKAADGEYENDEQIVMDLTKIIAYYAGETEDVYMIKEFDAICGTLVIHHKLEGTIYKQLEKVNICFKNQKNEDKDNSKPLTAKHIFKKYASKFVMNGCKFISEDPEIFSIFQGYKYKRLDTFDYECLQMYIDLIKETIAAGDERVYQYILNWIAWMIQNPGKKSRAAIILQ
;
A
#
# COMPACT_ATOMS: atom_id res chain seq x y z
N MET A 1 49.57 3.78 -17.52
CA MET A 1 48.18 3.46 -17.92
C MET A 1 47.45 4.78 -18.13
N GLU A 2 46.71 4.94 -19.22
CA GLU A 2 46.18 6.23 -19.65
C GLU A 2 44.64 6.26 -19.60
N VAL A 3 44.08 7.40 -19.19
CA VAL A 3 42.64 7.66 -19.17
C VAL A 3 42.38 8.93 -19.94
N SER A 4 41.35 8.93 -20.79
CA SER A 4 40.97 10.11 -21.57
C SER A 4 40.49 11.26 -20.67
N LEU A 5 41.01 12.47 -20.91
CA LEU A 5 40.55 13.69 -20.24
C LEU A 5 39.04 13.92 -20.39
N LEU A 6 38.48 13.59 -21.56
CA LEU A 6 37.04 13.74 -21.79
C LEU A 6 36.21 12.93 -20.79
N SER A 7 36.63 11.70 -20.48
CA SER A 7 35.96 10.83 -19.52
C SER A 7 36.06 11.39 -18.10
N ILE A 8 37.22 11.92 -17.73
CA ILE A 8 37.44 12.55 -16.42
C ILE A 8 36.56 13.80 -16.28
N PHE A 9 36.55 14.70 -17.26
CA PHE A 9 35.69 15.88 -17.27
C PHE A 9 34.21 15.51 -17.20
N SER A 10 33.76 14.59 -18.05
CA SER A 10 32.36 14.10 -18.03
C SER A 10 31.97 13.56 -16.65
N GLY A 11 32.90 12.85 -15.99
CA GLY A 11 32.74 12.37 -14.62
C GLY A 11 32.63 13.50 -13.59
N LEU A 12 33.56 14.44 -13.61
CA LEU A 12 33.63 15.55 -12.65
C LEU A 12 32.47 16.54 -12.81
N TYR A 13 32.09 16.90 -14.03
CA TYR A 13 30.91 17.74 -14.28
C TYR A 13 29.61 17.08 -13.81
N GLY A 14 29.59 15.75 -13.68
CA GLY A 14 28.48 15.00 -13.08
C GLY A 14 28.34 15.13 -11.56
N ILE A 15 29.33 15.70 -10.87
CA ILE A 15 29.28 15.95 -9.42
C ILE A 15 28.50 17.25 -9.17
N THR A 16 27.43 17.16 -8.38
CA THR A 16 26.57 18.30 -8.05
C THR A 16 27.19 19.25 -7.04
N ASN A 17 28.06 18.76 -6.15
CA ASN A 17 28.78 19.60 -5.19
C ASN A 17 29.88 20.39 -5.91
N GLU A 18 29.69 21.71 -6.01
CA GLU A 18 30.57 22.58 -6.78
C GLU A 18 31.99 22.67 -6.23
N SER A 19 32.14 22.64 -4.90
CA SER A 19 33.45 22.68 -4.24
C SER A 19 34.27 21.42 -4.58
N ILE A 20 33.66 20.24 -4.44
CA ILE A 20 34.30 18.96 -4.80
C ILE A 20 34.62 18.90 -6.29
N ARG A 21 33.70 19.38 -7.14
CA ARG A 21 33.92 19.46 -8.59
C ARG A 21 35.12 20.36 -8.92
N ALA A 22 35.17 21.58 -8.38
CA ALA A 22 36.24 22.53 -8.62
C ALA A 22 37.60 22.01 -8.12
N GLU A 23 37.63 21.36 -6.96
CA GLU A 23 38.81 20.68 -6.45
C GLU A 23 39.27 19.56 -7.39
N GLY A 24 38.35 18.69 -7.82
CA GLY A 24 38.63 17.64 -8.79
C GLY A 24 39.21 18.17 -10.10
N MET A 25 38.71 19.30 -10.62
CA MET A 25 39.23 19.93 -11.83
C MET A 25 40.67 20.44 -11.64
N ARG A 26 40.99 21.04 -10.49
CA ARG A 26 42.36 21.49 -10.17
C ARG A 26 43.32 20.30 -10.06
N ASN A 27 42.85 19.22 -9.45
CA ASN A 27 43.64 18.01 -9.21
C ASN A 27 44.10 17.31 -10.51
N ILE A 28 43.41 17.50 -11.64
CA ILE A 28 43.79 16.89 -12.93
C ILE A 28 45.24 17.27 -13.29
N ARG A 29 45.54 18.58 -13.37
CA ARG A 29 46.88 19.05 -13.72
C ARG A 29 47.89 18.88 -12.59
N GLN A 30 47.43 18.93 -11.34
CA GLN A 30 48.32 18.86 -10.18
C GLN A 30 48.88 17.44 -9.94
N PHE A 31 48.07 16.40 -10.14
CA PHE A 31 48.44 15.04 -9.75
C PHE A 31 48.66 14.09 -10.94
N ASN A 32 48.49 14.54 -12.18
CA ASN A 32 48.63 13.68 -13.36
C ASN A 32 49.64 14.25 -14.36
N LYS A 33 50.32 13.34 -15.06
CA LYS A 33 51.18 13.69 -16.20
C LYS A 33 50.35 13.70 -17.47
N LEU A 34 50.12 14.89 -18.04
CA LEU A 34 49.39 15.05 -19.29
C LEU A 34 50.33 14.91 -20.49
N THR A 35 49.87 14.24 -21.54
CA THR A 35 50.59 14.20 -22.82
C THR A 35 50.47 15.55 -23.52
N ALA A 36 51.40 15.90 -24.41
CA ALA A 36 51.34 17.16 -25.15
C ALA A 36 50.02 17.34 -25.91
N ASN A 37 49.45 16.25 -26.44
CA ASN A 37 48.14 16.27 -27.10
C ASN A 37 46.99 16.49 -26.11
N ALA A 38 47.05 15.90 -24.92
CA ALA A 38 46.04 16.12 -23.88
C ALA A 38 46.07 17.58 -23.37
N GLU A 39 47.26 18.17 -23.25
CA GLU A 39 47.42 19.58 -22.85
C GLU A 39 46.86 20.53 -23.92
N LYS A 40 47.20 20.30 -25.20
CA LYS A 40 46.69 21.09 -26.32
C LYS A 40 45.17 21.08 -26.42
N ASN A 41 44.54 19.93 -26.14
CA ASN A 41 43.09 19.75 -26.26
C ASN A 41 42.33 19.89 -24.93
N TYR A 42 43.00 20.35 -23.85
CA TYR A 42 42.42 20.38 -22.50
C TYR A 42 41.10 21.14 -22.43
N GLY A 43 41.06 22.37 -22.99
CA GLY A 43 39.86 23.20 -23.00
C GLY A 43 38.70 22.58 -23.78
N GLN A 44 38.98 22.00 -24.95
CA GLN A 44 37.97 21.32 -25.76
C GLN A 44 37.41 20.08 -25.04
N ALA A 45 38.26 19.30 -24.37
CA ALA A 45 37.84 18.14 -23.59
C ALA A 45 36.98 18.55 -22.38
N ALA A 46 37.31 19.65 -21.72
CA ALA A 46 36.52 20.20 -20.61
C ALA A 46 35.12 20.61 -21.09
N SER A 47 35.02 21.47 -22.11
CA SER A 47 33.74 21.91 -22.67
C SER A 47 32.91 20.75 -23.23
N SER A 48 33.56 19.73 -23.79
CA SER A 48 32.87 18.54 -24.31
C SER A 48 32.35 17.64 -23.18
N GLY A 49 33.10 17.51 -22.08
CA GLY A 49 32.67 16.74 -20.92
C GLY A 49 31.49 17.38 -20.18
N GLU A 50 31.46 18.71 -20.12
CA GLU A 50 30.34 19.46 -19.56
C GLU A 50 29.02 19.19 -20.29
N ARG A 51 29.06 18.94 -21.60
CA ARG A 51 27.86 18.62 -22.41
C ARG A 51 27.27 17.24 -22.11
N LYS A 52 28.04 16.33 -21.50
CA LYS A 52 27.62 14.95 -21.20
C LYS A 52 28.04 14.55 -19.77
N PRO A 53 27.52 15.25 -18.74
CA PRO A 53 27.92 15.00 -17.37
C PRO A 53 27.36 13.65 -16.90
N ASN A 54 28.23 12.79 -16.36
CA ASN A 54 27.83 11.51 -15.78
C ASN A 54 28.83 11.06 -14.70
N PRO A 55 28.47 11.19 -13.40
CA PRO A 55 29.39 10.88 -12.31
C PRO A 55 29.77 9.38 -12.24
N TRP A 56 28.96 8.47 -12.80
CA TRP A 56 29.25 7.04 -12.83
C TRP A 56 30.50 6.69 -13.65
N ILE A 57 30.96 7.59 -14.53
CA ILE A 57 32.20 7.40 -15.28
C ILE A 57 33.39 7.31 -14.31
N LEU A 58 33.42 8.10 -13.23
CA LEU A 58 34.50 8.03 -12.23
C LEU A 58 34.53 6.66 -11.53
N THR A 59 33.36 6.12 -11.19
CA THR A 59 33.24 4.78 -10.63
C THR A 59 33.76 3.71 -11.60
N LYS A 60 33.44 3.82 -12.90
CA LYS A 60 33.97 2.90 -13.92
C LYS A 60 35.48 3.00 -14.04
N ILE A 61 36.04 4.21 -14.08
CA ILE A 61 37.49 4.43 -14.12
C ILE A 61 38.17 3.71 -12.93
N LEU A 62 37.66 3.89 -11.70
CA LEU A 62 38.19 3.21 -10.52
C LEU A 62 38.08 1.69 -10.65
N LYS A 63 36.95 1.16 -11.11
CA LYS A 63 36.74 -0.28 -11.29
C LYS A 63 37.74 -0.92 -12.27
N TYR A 64 38.08 -0.23 -13.37
CA TYR A 64 39.00 -0.76 -14.38
C TYR A 64 40.48 -0.53 -14.05
N HIS A 65 40.81 0.61 -13.44
CA HIS A 65 42.20 1.05 -13.27
C HIS A 65 42.72 0.87 -11.83
N ASN A 66 41.84 0.72 -10.84
CA ASN A 66 42.22 0.43 -9.46
C ASN A 66 41.18 -0.50 -8.80
N LYS A 67 41.18 -1.75 -9.26
CA LYS A 67 40.19 -2.77 -8.89
C LYS A 67 40.14 -3.03 -7.38
N ASP A 68 41.29 -3.10 -6.72
CA ASP A 68 41.36 -3.39 -5.28
C ASP A 68 40.73 -2.26 -4.47
N TYR A 69 41.06 -1.00 -4.79
CA TYR A 69 40.42 0.16 -4.16
C TYR A 69 38.91 0.22 -4.44
N TYR A 70 38.49 -0.11 -5.66
CA TYR A 70 37.07 -0.17 -5.99
C TYR A 70 36.33 -1.22 -5.15
N GLU A 71 36.84 -2.44 -5.08
CA GLU A 71 36.19 -3.54 -4.35
C GLU A 71 36.22 -3.33 -2.83
N GLN A 72 37.32 -2.82 -2.26
CA GLN A 72 37.48 -2.66 -0.81
C GLN A 72 36.83 -1.37 -0.28
N THR A 73 36.79 -0.28 -1.06
CA THR A 73 36.34 1.03 -0.58
C THR A 73 35.08 1.50 -1.28
N ILE A 74 35.08 1.57 -2.62
CA ILE A 74 33.98 2.23 -3.36
C ILE A 74 32.70 1.38 -3.36
N LYS A 75 32.81 0.08 -3.65
CA LYS A 75 31.65 -0.82 -3.76
C LYS A 75 30.86 -0.94 -2.44
N PRO A 76 31.49 -1.07 -1.24
CA PRO A 76 30.79 -1.01 0.03
C PRO A 76 30.04 0.32 0.25
N LEU A 77 30.67 1.46 -0.10
CA LEU A 77 30.04 2.79 0.04
C LEU A 77 28.81 2.94 -0.88
N LEU A 78 28.90 2.47 -2.13
CA LEU A 78 27.77 2.47 -3.06
C LEU A 78 26.61 1.62 -2.56
N LYS A 79 26.90 0.43 -2.02
CA LYS A 79 25.90 -0.44 -1.42
C LYS A 79 25.22 0.22 -0.22
N LYS A 80 26.02 0.80 0.69
CA LYS A 80 25.51 1.53 1.87
C LYS A 80 24.59 2.69 1.47
N ASN A 81 24.99 3.50 0.49
CA ASN A 81 24.18 4.63 0.00
C ASN A 81 22.90 4.16 -0.70
N TYR A 82 22.96 3.09 -1.48
CA TYR A 82 21.78 2.50 -2.11
C TYR A 82 20.77 2.02 -1.05
N ASP A 83 21.25 1.29 -0.03
CA ASP A 83 20.40 0.79 1.05
C ASP A 83 19.80 1.95 1.88
N ALA A 84 20.57 3.02 2.13
CA ALA A 84 20.08 4.22 2.80
C ALA A 84 18.97 4.92 2.01
N LYS A 85 19.18 5.20 0.71
CA LYS A 85 18.17 5.80 -0.16
C LYS A 85 16.92 4.94 -0.29
N LYS A 86 17.09 3.60 -0.33
CA LYS A 86 15.97 2.66 -0.36
C LYS A 86 15.13 2.75 0.93
N LYS A 87 15.78 2.85 2.09
CA LYS A 87 15.09 3.06 3.38
C LYS A 87 14.38 4.41 3.44
N GLU A 88 15.04 5.50 3.04
CA GLU A 88 14.44 6.84 2.98
C GLU A 88 13.20 6.86 2.09
N LYS A 89 13.27 6.26 0.90
CA LYS A 89 12.12 6.14 0.00
C LYS A 89 10.98 5.35 0.66
N GLN A 90 11.29 4.25 1.35
CA GLN A 90 10.27 3.46 2.05
C GLN A 90 9.60 4.25 3.19
N ILE A 91 10.37 5.03 3.95
CA ILE A 91 9.85 5.91 5.01
C ILE A 91 8.91 6.95 4.40
N LEU A 92 9.33 7.60 3.31
CA LEU A 92 8.51 8.60 2.62
C LEU A 92 7.18 8.01 2.13
N ILE A 93 7.21 6.85 1.47
CA ILE A 93 5.99 6.15 1.03
C ILE A 93 5.11 5.80 2.24
N ASN A 94 5.71 5.33 3.33
CA ASN A 94 4.98 5.03 4.55
C ASN A 94 4.37 6.29 5.21
N GLN A 95 4.84 7.50 4.91
CA GLN A 95 4.22 8.73 5.40
C GLN A 95 3.10 9.22 4.47
N THR A 96 3.27 9.09 3.16
CA THR A 96 2.32 9.64 2.17
C THR A 96 1.16 8.71 1.84
N LEU A 97 1.34 7.39 1.98
CA LEU A 97 0.33 6.41 1.62
C LEU A 97 -0.70 6.25 2.74
N ILE A 98 -1.85 6.91 2.60
CA ILE A 98 -2.96 6.84 3.57
C ILE A 98 -3.85 5.62 3.21
N PRO A 99 -4.01 4.63 4.11
CA PRO A 99 -4.86 3.46 3.86
C PRO A 99 -6.32 3.85 3.60
N ASN A 100 -6.98 3.12 2.70
CA ASN A 100 -8.43 3.22 2.55
C ASN A 100 -9.16 2.58 3.73
N LYS A 101 -10.39 3.04 3.99
CA LYS A 101 -11.29 2.37 4.91
C LYS A 101 -11.98 1.19 4.21
N ILE A 102 -12.05 0.04 4.87
CA ILE A 102 -12.86 -1.08 4.40
C ILE A 102 -14.34 -0.69 4.52
N ASP A 103 -15.06 -0.70 3.40
CA ASP A 103 -16.47 -0.31 3.28
C ASP A 103 -17.26 -1.45 2.64
N LEU A 104 -18.29 -1.95 3.32
CA LEU A 104 -19.16 -3.02 2.84
C LEU A 104 -20.19 -2.57 1.79
N THR A 105 -20.37 -1.26 1.59
CA THR A 105 -21.28 -0.71 0.57
C THR A 105 -20.64 -0.63 -0.81
N ASP A 106 -19.32 -0.53 -0.87
CA ASP A 106 -18.50 -0.64 -2.08
C ASP A 106 -18.43 -2.12 -2.51
N ASP A 107 -18.58 -2.45 -3.79
CA ASP A 107 -18.55 -3.84 -4.28
C ASP A 107 -17.14 -4.39 -4.51
N PHE A 108 -16.10 -3.59 -4.28
CA PHE A 108 -14.71 -3.98 -4.49
C PHE A 108 -14.26 -5.14 -3.57
N THR A 109 -13.57 -6.14 -4.14
CA THR A 109 -13.17 -7.38 -3.46
C THR A 109 -11.84 -7.91 -4.01
N LEU A 110 -11.32 -8.97 -3.39
CA LEU A 110 -10.12 -9.66 -3.89
C LEU A 110 -10.25 -10.16 -5.34
N LEU A 111 -11.47 -10.46 -5.82
CA LEU A 111 -11.70 -10.83 -7.22
C LEU A 111 -11.32 -9.68 -8.18
N HIS A 112 -11.64 -8.44 -7.81
CA HIS A 112 -11.31 -7.26 -8.59
C HIS A 112 -9.79 -7.08 -8.67
N ILE A 113 -9.08 -7.21 -7.55
CA ILE A 113 -7.61 -7.17 -7.51
C ILE A 113 -6.99 -8.23 -8.41
N LYS A 114 -7.54 -9.46 -8.41
CA LYS A 114 -7.08 -10.55 -9.29
C LYS A 114 -7.23 -10.20 -10.77
N LYS A 115 -8.37 -9.63 -11.17
CA LYS A 115 -8.61 -9.19 -12.55
C LYS A 115 -7.62 -8.09 -12.95
N LYS A 116 -7.56 -7.01 -12.16
CA LYS A 116 -6.62 -5.90 -12.38
C LYS A 116 -5.16 -6.36 -12.50
N ALA A 117 -4.76 -7.33 -11.66
CA ALA A 117 -3.42 -7.89 -11.72
C ALA A 117 -3.17 -8.74 -12.97
N ALA A 118 -4.15 -9.55 -13.39
CA ALA A 118 -4.08 -10.36 -14.61
C ALA A 118 -4.06 -9.48 -15.88
N ASP A 119 -4.83 -8.39 -15.87
CA ASP A 119 -4.89 -7.40 -16.95
C ASP A 119 -3.66 -6.47 -16.95
N GLY A 120 -2.75 -6.64 -15.98
CA GLY A 120 -1.53 -5.85 -15.85
C GLY A 120 -1.81 -4.38 -15.59
N GLU A 121 -2.92 -4.03 -14.92
CA GLU A 121 -3.33 -2.64 -14.74
C GLU A 121 -2.42 -1.83 -13.82
N TYR A 122 -1.69 -2.51 -12.94
CA TYR A 122 -0.85 -1.90 -11.93
C TYR A 122 0.46 -1.36 -12.51
N GLU A 123 0.85 -0.16 -12.08
CA GLU A 123 2.11 0.48 -12.46
C GLU A 123 3.18 0.36 -11.37
N ASN A 124 2.76 0.27 -10.11
CA ASN A 124 3.65 0.22 -8.95
C ASN A 124 2.98 -0.50 -7.75
N ASP A 125 3.79 -0.79 -6.73
CA ASP A 125 3.34 -1.44 -5.49
C ASP A 125 2.25 -0.63 -4.77
N GLU A 126 2.31 0.70 -4.81
CA GLU A 126 1.45 1.59 -4.04
C GLU A 126 -0.02 1.46 -4.46
N GLN A 127 -0.29 1.36 -5.76
CA GLN A 127 -1.64 1.12 -6.28
C GLN A 127 -2.24 -0.21 -5.78
N ILE A 128 -1.41 -1.25 -5.66
CA ILE A 128 -1.83 -2.55 -5.14
C ILE A 128 -2.11 -2.46 -3.65
N VAL A 129 -1.26 -1.77 -2.89
CA VAL A 129 -1.47 -1.53 -1.45
C VAL A 129 -2.78 -0.77 -1.25
N MET A 130 -3.05 0.29 -2.03
CA MET A 130 -4.31 1.04 -1.93
C MET A 130 -5.52 0.13 -2.16
N ASP A 131 -5.49 -0.73 -3.17
CA ASP A 131 -6.60 -1.67 -3.39
C ASP A 131 -6.71 -2.74 -2.30
N LEU A 132 -5.58 -3.25 -1.78
CA LEU A 132 -5.59 -4.20 -0.66
C LEU A 132 -6.15 -3.58 0.63
N THR A 133 -5.87 -2.31 0.92
CA THR A 133 -6.38 -1.63 2.14
C THR A 133 -7.91 -1.48 2.14
N LYS A 134 -8.55 -1.50 0.97
CA LYS A 134 -10.02 -1.51 0.87
C LYS A 134 -10.65 -2.82 1.33
N ILE A 135 -9.86 -3.90 1.40
CA ILE A 135 -10.41 -5.24 1.63
C ILE A 135 -9.76 -5.99 2.79
N ILE A 136 -8.55 -5.64 3.24
CA ILE A 136 -7.83 -6.38 4.28
C ILE A 136 -7.32 -5.41 5.35
N ALA A 137 -7.48 -5.81 6.61
CA ALA A 137 -6.84 -5.22 7.77
C ALA A 137 -6.56 -6.31 8.80
N TYR A 138 -5.72 -6.05 9.80
CA TYR A 138 -5.48 -6.98 10.89
C TYR A 138 -5.19 -6.25 12.20
N TYR A 139 -5.36 -6.93 13.32
CA TYR A 139 -5.03 -6.42 14.64
C TYR A 139 -4.49 -7.54 15.53
N ALA A 140 -3.80 -7.16 16.59
CA ALA A 140 -3.29 -8.12 17.58
C ALA A 140 -4.46 -8.78 18.32
N GLY A 141 -4.61 -10.10 18.16
CA GLY A 141 -5.53 -10.89 18.96
C GLY A 141 -4.92 -11.34 20.29
N GLU A 142 -5.65 -12.18 21.02
CA GLU A 142 -5.18 -12.69 22.32
C GLU A 142 -3.95 -13.61 22.20
N THR A 143 -3.92 -14.47 21.18
CA THR A 143 -2.85 -15.46 20.97
C THR A 143 -2.06 -15.23 19.69
N GLU A 144 -2.71 -14.74 18.64
CA GLU A 144 -2.11 -14.47 17.34
C GLU A 144 -2.85 -13.31 16.66
N ASP A 145 -2.25 -12.74 15.62
CA ASP A 145 -2.86 -11.68 14.83
C ASP A 145 -4.13 -12.18 14.14
N VAL A 146 -5.21 -11.42 14.27
CA VAL A 146 -6.49 -11.71 13.61
C VAL A 146 -6.61 -10.85 12.37
N TYR A 147 -6.78 -11.50 11.22
CA TYR A 147 -6.92 -10.83 9.94
C TYR A 147 -8.40 -10.72 9.57
N MET A 148 -8.80 -9.56 9.09
CA MET A 148 -10.11 -9.29 8.54
C MET A 148 -10.01 -9.18 7.02
N ILE A 149 -10.92 -9.83 6.31
CA ILE A 149 -11.04 -9.68 4.86
C ILE A 149 -12.50 -9.46 4.44
N LYS A 150 -12.71 -8.47 3.59
CA LYS A 150 -13.96 -8.19 2.91
C LYS A 150 -14.15 -9.18 1.76
N GLU A 151 -15.20 -9.98 1.83
CA GLU A 151 -15.55 -10.97 0.81
C GLU A 151 -17.05 -10.95 0.53
N PHE A 152 -17.41 -11.44 -0.65
CA PHE A 152 -18.81 -11.61 -1.05
C PHE A 152 -19.33 -12.95 -0.55
N ASP A 153 -20.37 -12.91 0.27
CA ASP A 153 -21.11 -14.08 0.71
C ASP A 153 -22.22 -14.40 -0.31
N ALA A 154 -22.05 -15.49 -1.06
CA ALA A 154 -23.00 -15.93 -2.07
C ALA A 154 -24.33 -16.44 -1.50
N ILE A 155 -24.37 -16.89 -0.23
CA ILE A 155 -25.59 -17.35 0.44
C ILE A 155 -26.44 -16.14 0.81
N CYS A 156 -25.82 -15.12 1.40
CA CYS A 156 -26.52 -13.92 1.85
C CYS A 156 -26.69 -12.86 0.73
N GLY A 157 -25.98 -13.04 -0.39
CA GLY A 157 -25.93 -12.10 -1.51
C GLY A 157 -25.38 -10.72 -1.11
N THR A 158 -24.44 -10.67 -0.15
CA THR A 158 -23.95 -9.42 0.43
C THR A 158 -22.46 -9.51 0.74
N LEU A 159 -21.80 -8.35 0.84
CA LEU A 159 -20.44 -8.27 1.32
C LEU A 159 -20.42 -8.39 2.84
N VAL A 160 -19.44 -9.14 3.35
CA VAL A 160 -19.23 -9.40 4.77
C VAL A 160 -17.75 -9.31 5.11
N ILE A 161 -17.47 -9.11 6.40
CA ILE A 161 -16.12 -9.20 6.94
C ILE A 161 -15.93 -10.59 7.55
N HIS A 162 -14.96 -11.33 7.03
CA HIS A 162 -14.53 -12.60 7.62
C HIS A 162 -13.24 -12.41 8.41
N HIS A 163 -13.22 -12.97 9.61
CA HIS A 163 -12.01 -13.10 10.41
C HIS A 163 -11.30 -14.40 10.06
N LYS A 164 -10.01 -14.33 9.77
CA LYS A 164 -9.19 -15.44 9.30
C LYS A 164 -7.80 -15.39 9.93
N LEU A 165 -7.16 -16.54 9.97
CA LEU A 165 -5.76 -16.67 10.37
C LEU A 165 -4.82 -16.25 9.24
N GLU A 166 -3.60 -15.83 9.61
CA GLU A 166 -2.53 -15.40 8.71
C GLU A 166 -2.32 -16.39 7.55
N GLY A 167 -2.23 -17.69 7.88
CA GLY A 167 -1.98 -18.74 6.89
C GLY A 167 -3.03 -18.79 5.78
N THR A 168 -4.29 -18.49 6.09
CA THR A 168 -5.38 -18.49 5.11
C THR A 168 -5.29 -17.27 4.19
N ILE A 169 -5.06 -16.08 4.76
CA ILE A 169 -4.89 -14.84 3.98
C ILE A 169 -3.68 -14.96 3.06
N TYR A 170 -2.55 -15.44 3.57
CA TYR A 170 -1.35 -15.61 2.75
C TYR A 170 -1.55 -16.58 1.61
N LYS A 171 -2.25 -17.70 1.81
CA LYS A 171 -2.60 -18.63 0.73
C LYS A 171 -3.50 -17.99 -0.32
N GLN A 172 -4.42 -17.10 0.08
CA GLN A 172 -5.27 -16.37 -0.86
C GLN A 172 -4.46 -15.34 -1.68
N LEU A 173 -3.59 -14.57 -1.01
CA LEU A 173 -2.77 -13.54 -1.65
C LEU A 173 -1.62 -14.11 -2.49
N GLU A 174 -1.11 -15.30 -2.16
CA GLU A 174 -0.09 -16.01 -2.97
C GLU A 174 -0.63 -16.37 -4.37
N LYS A 175 -1.94 -16.55 -4.51
CA LYS A 175 -2.58 -16.86 -5.81
C LYS A 175 -2.75 -15.65 -6.72
N VAL A 176 -2.36 -14.46 -6.27
CA VAL A 176 -2.48 -13.22 -7.05
C VAL A 176 -1.10 -12.84 -7.57
N ASN A 177 -0.79 -13.26 -8.79
CA ASN A 177 0.45 -12.90 -9.47
C ASN A 177 0.37 -11.45 -9.96
N ILE A 178 1.41 -10.67 -9.73
CA ILE A 178 1.47 -9.25 -10.08
C ILE A 178 2.40 -9.06 -11.27
N CYS A 179 1.87 -8.47 -12.34
CA CYS A 179 2.63 -8.01 -13.50
C CYS A 179 2.45 -6.49 -13.63
N PHE A 180 3.56 -5.74 -13.73
CA PHE A 180 3.50 -4.29 -13.92
C PHE A 180 3.51 -3.93 -15.41
N LYS A 181 2.73 -2.92 -15.83
CA LYS A 181 2.65 -2.46 -17.25
C LYS A 181 3.99 -2.26 -17.94
N ASN A 182 5.00 -1.83 -17.20
CA ASN A 182 6.29 -1.40 -17.74
C ASN A 182 7.43 -2.43 -17.57
N GLN A 183 7.15 -3.66 -17.14
CA GLN A 183 8.17 -4.71 -17.15
C GLN A 183 8.36 -5.22 -18.58
N LYS A 184 9.47 -4.84 -19.21
CA LYS A 184 10.00 -5.60 -20.34
C LYS A 184 10.28 -7.01 -19.83
N ASN A 185 9.80 -8.02 -20.55
CA ASN A 185 10.15 -9.43 -20.36
C ASN A 185 11.66 -9.60 -20.63
N GLU A 186 12.50 -9.18 -19.68
CA GLU A 186 13.88 -9.64 -19.63
C GLU A 186 13.87 -10.91 -18.79
N ASP A 187 14.27 -11.99 -19.44
CA ASP A 187 14.31 -13.37 -18.96
C ASP A 187 14.66 -13.47 -17.46
N LYS A 188 13.65 -13.74 -16.64
CA LYS A 188 13.84 -14.18 -15.26
C LYS A 188 13.40 -15.63 -15.13
N ASP A 189 14.14 -16.50 -15.79
CA ASP A 189 13.87 -17.94 -15.88
C ASP A 189 14.02 -18.70 -14.54
N ASN A 190 14.21 -18.01 -13.40
CA ASN A 190 14.36 -18.64 -12.08
C ASN A 190 13.93 -17.77 -10.87
N SER A 191 13.30 -16.60 -11.07
CA SER A 191 12.80 -15.79 -9.95
C SER A 191 11.38 -16.20 -9.60
N LYS A 192 11.10 -16.47 -8.31
CA LYS A 192 9.72 -16.65 -7.85
C LYS A 192 8.85 -15.46 -8.31
N PRO A 193 7.61 -15.71 -8.78
CA PRO A 193 6.73 -14.64 -9.24
C PRO A 193 6.44 -13.68 -8.08
N LEU A 194 6.37 -12.39 -8.39
CA LEU A 194 5.91 -11.39 -7.44
C LEU A 194 4.41 -11.59 -7.22
N THR A 195 3.99 -11.77 -5.97
CA THR A 195 2.59 -11.99 -5.61
C THR A 195 2.07 -10.90 -4.68
N ALA A 196 0.75 -10.73 -4.60
CA ALA A 196 0.15 -9.76 -3.68
C ALA A 196 0.57 -10.00 -2.22
N LYS A 197 0.88 -11.25 -1.84
CA LYS A 197 1.44 -11.58 -0.52
C LYS A 197 2.77 -10.89 -0.25
N HIS A 198 3.65 -10.81 -1.24
CA HIS A 198 4.94 -10.13 -1.11
C HIS A 198 4.75 -8.63 -0.87
N ILE A 199 3.81 -8.02 -1.60
CA ILE A 199 3.45 -6.60 -1.42
C ILE A 199 2.83 -6.38 -0.04
N PHE A 200 1.85 -7.20 0.34
CA PHE A 200 1.20 -7.13 1.66
C PHE A 200 2.23 -7.17 2.80
N LYS A 201 3.18 -8.12 2.77
CA LYS A 201 4.26 -8.22 3.77
C LYS A 201 5.17 -6.99 3.79
N LYS A 202 5.54 -6.49 2.61
CA LYS A 202 6.39 -5.31 2.48
C LYS A 202 5.76 -4.06 3.12
N TYR A 203 4.44 -3.95 3.05
CA TYR A 203 3.67 -2.80 3.55
C TYR A 203 2.78 -3.16 4.75
N ALA A 204 3.16 -4.16 5.56
CA ALA A 204 2.33 -4.71 6.64
C ALA A 204 1.78 -3.63 7.60
N SER A 205 2.59 -2.62 7.94
CA SER A 205 2.19 -1.51 8.81
C SER A 205 1.01 -0.66 8.28
N LYS A 206 0.62 -0.82 7.01
CA LYS A 206 -0.52 -0.13 6.40
C LYS A 206 -1.86 -0.83 6.61
N PHE A 207 -1.83 -2.05 7.13
CA PHE A 207 -3.02 -2.86 7.34
C PHE A 207 -3.33 -3.06 8.83
N VAL A 208 -2.49 -2.54 9.72
CA VAL A 208 -2.63 -2.69 11.18
C VAL A 208 -3.71 -1.75 11.71
N MET A 209 -4.55 -2.30 12.57
CA MET A 209 -5.51 -1.59 13.42
C MET A 209 -5.20 -1.93 14.89
N ASN A 210 -5.57 -1.04 15.82
CA ASN A 210 -5.43 -1.28 17.27
C ASN A 210 -6.38 -2.37 17.78
N GLY A 211 -7.45 -2.66 17.04
CA GLY A 211 -8.44 -3.66 17.41
C GLY A 211 -9.72 -3.51 16.62
N CYS A 212 -10.77 -4.22 17.06
CA CYS A 212 -12.12 -4.09 16.53
C CYS A 212 -13.13 -3.81 17.64
N LYS A 213 -14.14 -2.99 17.35
CA LYS A 213 -15.32 -2.80 18.19
C LYS A 213 -16.58 -2.88 17.33
N PHE A 214 -17.73 -3.11 17.95
CA PHE A 214 -18.99 -3.13 17.22
C PHE A 214 -19.23 -1.78 16.50
N ILE A 215 -19.12 -0.67 17.23
CA ILE A 215 -19.12 0.70 16.67
C ILE A 215 -17.95 1.47 17.29
N SER A 216 -17.18 2.18 16.46
CA SER A 216 -16.13 3.09 16.92
C SER A 216 -15.99 4.30 16.02
N GLU A 217 -15.74 5.46 16.63
CA GLU A 217 -15.36 6.70 15.94
C GLU A 217 -13.83 6.84 15.82
N ASP A 218 -13.08 6.01 16.54
CA ASP A 218 -11.61 5.99 16.51
C ASP A 218 -11.13 5.39 15.17
N PRO A 219 -10.38 6.14 14.35
CA PRO A 219 -9.90 5.66 13.06
C PRO A 219 -8.91 4.49 13.17
N GLU A 220 -8.28 4.29 14.33
CA GLU A 220 -7.35 3.18 14.57
C GLU A 220 -8.08 1.90 15.00
N ILE A 221 -9.40 1.96 15.30
CA ILE A 221 -10.21 0.80 15.66
C ILE A 221 -11.20 0.48 14.54
N PHE A 222 -11.20 -0.78 14.10
CA PHE A 222 -12.15 -1.21 13.10
C PHE A 222 -13.57 -1.29 13.66
N SER A 223 -14.51 -0.60 13.01
CA SER A 223 -15.95 -0.67 13.32
C SER A 223 -16.58 -1.81 12.52
N ILE A 224 -17.00 -2.87 13.23
CA ILE A 224 -17.64 -4.06 12.62
C ILE A 224 -19.00 -3.69 12.02
N PHE A 225 -19.78 -2.89 12.73
CA PHE A 225 -21.04 -2.36 12.22
C PHE A 225 -20.74 -1.20 11.27
N GLN A 226 -21.12 -1.38 10.01
CA GLN A 226 -20.96 -0.38 8.95
C GLN A 226 -22.31 0.14 8.44
N GLY A 227 -23.39 -0.15 9.16
CA GLY A 227 -24.75 0.20 8.79
C GLY A 227 -25.62 -1.03 8.52
N TYR A 228 -26.87 -0.77 8.18
CA TYR A 228 -27.82 -1.81 7.80
C TYR A 228 -27.62 -2.24 6.34
N LYS A 229 -27.93 -3.50 6.05
CA LYS A 229 -27.96 -4.04 4.68
C LYS A 229 -28.83 -3.19 3.74
N TYR A 230 -29.91 -2.62 4.27
CA TYR A 230 -30.88 -1.84 3.51
C TYR A 230 -30.62 -0.34 3.66
N LYS A 231 -30.73 0.39 2.54
CA LYS A 231 -30.61 1.85 2.52
C LYS A 231 -31.83 2.49 3.18
N ARG A 232 -31.62 3.64 3.79
CA ARG A 232 -32.72 4.49 4.25
C ARG A 232 -33.49 4.99 3.01
N LEU A 233 -34.81 4.83 3.04
CA LEU A 233 -35.70 5.34 2.01
C LEU A 233 -36.20 6.74 2.41
N ASP A 234 -36.38 7.62 1.42
CA ASP A 234 -36.97 8.96 1.64
C ASP A 234 -38.48 8.88 1.89
N THR A 235 -39.13 7.89 1.28
CA THR A 235 -40.55 7.59 1.44
C THR A 235 -40.73 6.10 1.70
N PHE A 236 -41.85 5.71 2.30
CA PHE A 236 -42.17 4.32 2.56
C PHE A 236 -43.60 4.02 2.13
N ASP A 237 -43.84 2.78 1.71
CA ASP A 237 -45.16 2.29 1.39
C ASP A 237 -45.83 1.77 2.67
N TYR A 238 -46.89 2.46 3.09
CA TYR A 238 -47.63 2.09 4.30
C TYR A 238 -48.44 0.81 4.10
N GLU A 239 -48.90 0.50 2.89
CA GLU A 239 -49.68 -0.73 2.64
C GLU A 239 -48.84 -1.98 2.88
N CYS A 240 -47.57 -1.93 2.49
CA CYS A 240 -46.61 -3.01 2.74
C CYS A 240 -46.30 -3.18 4.25
N LEU A 241 -46.32 -2.10 5.02
CA LEU A 241 -46.05 -2.12 6.46
C LEU A 241 -47.29 -2.47 7.29
N GLN A 242 -48.49 -2.18 6.76
CA GLN A 242 -49.78 -2.33 7.46
C GLN A 242 -49.94 -3.73 8.03
N MET A 243 -49.66 -4.77 7.24
CA MET A 243 -49.76 -6.17 7.70
C MET A 243 -48.90 -6.46 8.94
N TYR A 244 -47.69 -5.89 9.01
CA TYR A 244 -46.81 -6.07 10.18
C TYR A 244 -47.28 -5.25 11.37
N ILE A 245 -47.77 -4.03 11.12
CA ILE A 245 -48.27 -3.15 12.17
C ILE A 245 -49.55 -3.75 12.81
N ASP A 246 -50.46 -4.26 11.99
CA ASP A 246 -51.70 -4.92 12.43
C ASP A 246 -51.40 -6.20 13.19
N LEU A 247 -50.42 -7.00 12.74
CA LEU A 247 -49.96 -8.18 13.49
C LEU A 247 -49.51 -7.79 14.91
N ILE A 248 -48.72 -6.71 15.04
CA ILE A 248 -48.26 -6.25 16.36
C ILE A 248 -49.44 -5.75 17.19
N LYS A 249 -50.37 -5.00 16.61
CA LYS A 249 -51.51 -4.42 17.34
C LYS A 249 -52.54 -5.46 17.75
N GLU A 250 -53.08 -6.19 16.77
CA GLU A 250 -54.23 -7.06 16.94
C GLU A 250 -53.85 -8.40 17.57
N THR A 251 -52.69 -8.96 17.20
CA THR A 251 -52.27 -10.28 17.69
C THR A 251 -51.35 -10.19 18.90
N ILE A 252 -50.24 -9.44 18.80
CA ILE A 252 -49.22 -9.43 19.86
C ILE A 252 -49.67 -8.58 21.07
N ALA A 253 -50.22 -7.40 20.82
CA ALA A 253 -50.71 -6.51 21.87
C ALA A 253 -52.16 -6.79 22.26
N ALA A 254 -52.85 -7.70 21.56
CA ALA A 254 -54.28 -8.02 21.76
C ALA A 254 -55.18 -6.77 21.82
N GLY A 255 -54.87 -5.76 20.99
CA GLY A 255 -55.58 -4.48 20.94
C GLY A 255 -55.22 -3.48 22.06
N ASP A 256 -54.33 -3.83 23.01
CA ASP A 256 -53.87 -2.90 24.04
C ASP A 256 -52.93 -1.83 23.43
N GLU A 257 -53.43 -0.60 23.36
CA GLU A 257 -52.71 0.52 22.73
C GLU A 257 -51.39 0.85 23.46
N ARG A 258 -51.33 0.69 24.79
CA ARG A 258 -50.11 0.98 25.56
C ARG A 258 -49.02 -0.05 25.25
N VAL A 259 -49.38 -1.33 25.19
CA VAL A 259 -48.46 -2.42 24.84
C VAL A 259 -47.99 -2.29 23.39
N TYR A 260 -48.92 -2.03 22.46
CA TYR A 260 -48.61 -1.77 21.05
C TYR A 260 -47.59 -0.63 20.86
N GLN A 261 -47.85 0.53 21.47
CA GLN A 261 -46.93 1.67 21.40
C GLN A 261 -45.58 1.37 22.04
N TYR A 262 -45.55 0.61 23.14
CA TYR A 262 -44.30 0.21 23.76
C TYR A 262 -43.46 -0.67 22.83
N ILE A 263 -44.07 -1.67 22.18
CA ILE A 263 -43.38 -2.57 21.25
C ILE A 263 -42.81 -1.78 20.07
N LEU A 264 -43.61 -0.90 19.44
CA LEU A 264 -43.14 -0.11 18.30
C LEU A 264 -41.99 0.83 18.65
N ASN A 265 -42.11 1.55 19.76
CA ASN A 265 -41.04 2.44 20.23
C ASN A 265 -39.78 1.66 20.61
N TRP A 266 -39.92 0.46 21.17
CA TRP A 266 -38.81 -0.43 21.47
C TRP A 266 -38.08 -0.89 20.20
N ILE A 267 -38.81 -1.33 19.16
CA ILE A 267 -38.26 -1.70 17.85
C ILE A 267 -37.55 -0.49 17.20
N ALA A 268 -38.22 0.66 17.15
CA ALA A 268 -37.66 1.88 16.57
C ALA A 268 -36.37 2.30 17.28
N TRP A 269 -36.36 2.26 18.62
CA TRP A 269 -35.19 2.60 19.41
C TRP A 269 -34.00 1.68 19.12
N MET A 270 -34.22 0.37 19.01
CA MET A 270 -33.15 -0.60 18.68
C MET A 270 -32.54 -0.34 17.30
N ILE A 271 -33.35 -0.01 16.30
CA ILE A 271 -32.89 0.31 14.94
C ILE A 271 -32.12 1.64 14.92
N GLN A 272 -32.57 2.63 15.69
CA GLN A 272 -31.92 3.96 15.75
C GLN A 272 -30.66 3.97 16.61
N ASN A 273 -30.49 3.02 17.53
CA ASN A 273 -29.41 2.98 18.49
C ASN A 273 -28.60 1.67 18.41
N PRO A 274 -27.99 1.36 17.25
CA PRO A 274 -27.20 0.14 17.12
C PRO A 274 -26.08 0.12 18.16
N GLY A 275 -25.83 -1.06 18.74
CA GLY A 275 -24.80 -1.26 19.76
C GLY A 275 -25.19 -0.80 21.18
N LYS A 276 -26.35 -0.15 21.37
CA LYS A 276 -26.85 0.19 22.72
C LYS A 276 -27.78 -0.91 23.23
N LYS A 277 -27.64 -1.25 24.52
CA LYS A 277 -28.50 -2.24 25.18
C LYS A 277 -29.79 -1.56 25.65
N SER A 278 -30.93 -2.07 25.21
CA SER A 278 -32.27 -1.62 25.67
C SER A 278 -32.56 -1.97 27.14
N ARG A 279 -31.83 -2.96 27.71
CA ARG A 279 -32.00 -3.51 29.08
C ARG A 279 -33.38 -4.11 29.35
N ALA A 280 -34.19 -4.31 28.32
CA ALA A 280 -35.49 -4.95 28.38
C ALA A 280 -35.61 -5.96 27.24
N ALA A 281 -36.25 -7.09 27.51
CA ALA A 281 -36.60 -8.11 26.53
C ALA A 281 -38.11 -8.34 26.57
N ILE A 282 -38.73 -8.39 25.40
CA ILE A 282 -40.16 -8.69 25.26
C ILE A 282 -40.30 -10.21 25.15
N ILE A 283 -41.13 -10.80 26.01
CA ILE A 283 -41.44 -12.23 26.01
C ILE A 283 -42.85 -12.38 25.44
N LEU A 284 -42.96 -13.09 24.32
CA LEU A 284 -44.23 -13.47 23.72
C LEU A 284 -44.62 -14.85 24.26
N GLN A 285 -45.87 -15.01 24.69
CA GLN A 285 -46.43 -16.26 25.21
C GLN A 285 -47.45 -16.84 24.24
#